data_AF-A0A960PCM5-F1
#
_entry.id   AF-A0A960PCM5-F1
#
_cell.length_a   1.000
_cell.length_b   1.000
_cell.length_c   1.000
_cell.angle_alpha   90.00
_cell.angle_beta   90.00
_cell.angle_gamma   90.00
#
_symmetry.space_group_name_H-M   'P 1'
#
loop_
_entity.id
_entity.type
_entity.pdbx_description
1 polymer ?
#
loop_
_entity_poly.entity_id
_entity_poly.type
_entity_poly.pdbx_seq_one_letter_code
_entity_poly.pdbx_strand_id
1 'polypeptide(L)' 'MARLKEKYNKEIAPALAKEFDIKNPMAIPRLEKIVINMGVGEASRDAKVLE' A
#
# COMPACT_ATOMS: atom_id res chain seq x y z
N MET A 1 7.03 0.24 15.60
CA MET A 1 6.99 0.55 14.16
C MET A 1 5.81 -0.20 13.52
N ALA A 2 5.25 0.28 12.40
CA ALA A 2 4.13 -0.40 11.75
C ALA A 2 4.56 -1.78 11.20
N ARG A 3 3.83 -2.85 11.54
CA ARG A 3 4.14 -4.26 11.18
C ARG A 3 4.44 -4.43 9.68
N LEU A 4 3.66 -3.78 8.83
CA LEU A 4 3.79 -3.85 7.38
C LEU A 4 5.05 -3.14 6.87
N LYS A 5 5.47 -2.04 7.51
CA LYS A 5 6.69 -1.30 7.15
C LYS A 5 7.93 -2.12 7.47
N GLU A 6 7.95 -2.84 8.59
CA GLU A 6 9.06 -3.72 8.93
C GLU A 6 9.18 -4.90 7.97
N LYS A 7 8.05 -5.53 7.61
CA LYS A 7 8.03 -6.62 6.63
C LYS A 7 8.55 -6.16 5.26
N TYR A 8 8.10 -4.97 4.82
CA TYR A 8 8.55 -4.40 3.55
C TYR A 8 10.06 -4.19 3.51
N ASN A 9 10.63 -3.57 4.56
CA ASN A 9 12.07 -3.28 4.61
C ASN A 9 12.94 -4.54 4.77
N LYS A 10 12.49 -5.53 5.55
CA LYS A 10 13.30 -6.72 5.89
C LYS A 10 13.21 -7.82 4.83
N GLU A 11 12.04 -8.02 4.22
CA GLU A 11 11.78 -9.18 3.36
C GLU A 11 11.55 -8.77 1.90
N ILE A 12 10.68 -7.77 1.67
CA ILE A 12 10.17 -7.46 0.33
C ILE A 12 11.18 -6.65 -0.49
N ALA A 13 11.78 -5.61 0.10
CA ALA A 13 12.78 -4.78 -0.58
C ALA A 13 14.00 -5.56 -1.09
N PRO A 14 14.65 -6.44 -0.29
CA PRO A 14 15.78 -7.24 -0.79
C PRO A 14 15.37 -8.33 -1.78
N ALA A 15 14.15 -8.87 -1.68
CA ALA A 15 13.62 -9.83 -2.65
C ALA A 15 13.41 -9.17 -4.02
N LEU A 16 12.77 -7.99 -4.05
CA LEU A 16 12.56 -7.21 -5.28
C LEU A 16 13.88 -6.74 -5.89
N ALA A 17 14.85 -6.32 -5.08
CA ALA A 17 16.15 -5.92 -5.59
C ALA A 17 16.88 -7.07 -6.31
N LYS A 18 16.74 -8.31 -5.82
CA LYS A 18 17.30 -9.51 -6.45
C LYS A 18 16.55 -9.94 -7.69
N GLU A 19 15.22 -9.90 -7.67
CA GLU A 19 14.38 -10.36 -8.76
C GLU A 19 14.46 -9.44 -10.00
N PHE A 20 14.65 -8.15 -9.77
CA PHE A 20 14.73 -7.14 -10.83
C PHE A 20 16.17 -6.65 -11.11
N ASP A 21 17.19 -7.30 -10.54
CA ASP A 21 18.63 -6.93 -10.62
C ASP A 21 18.89 -5.43 -10.40
N ILE A 22 18.18 -4.84 -9.45
CA ILE A 22 18.21 -3.40 -9.21
C ILE A 22 19.47 -3.07 -8.40
N LYS A 23 20.48 -2.51 -9.07
CA LYS A 23 21.73 -2.08 -8.43
C LYS A 23 21.58 -0.85 -7.53
N ASN A 24 20.51 -0.07 -7.69
CA ASN A 24 20.27 1.15 -6.92
C ASN A 24 19.21 0.92 -5.82
N PRO A 25 19.57 1.01 -4.52
CA PRO A 25 18.63 0.83 -3.42
C PRO A 25 17.44 1.80 -3.45
N MET A 26 17.60 2.99 -4.04
CA MET A 26 16.51 3.97 -4.16
C MET A 26 15.54 3.68 -5.31
N ALA A 27 15.89 2.78 -6.23
CA ALA A 27 15.02 2.38 -7.34
C ALA A 27 14.05 1.26 -6.94
N ILE A 28 14.10 0.77 -5.70
CA ILE A 28 13.17 -0.24 -5.20
C ILE A 28 11.75 0.37 -5.12
N PRO A 29 10.75 -0.21 -5.80
CA PRO A 29 9.40 0.35 -5.86
C PRO A 29 8.73 0.30 -4.49
N ARG A 30 8.24 1.45 -4.04
CA ARG A 30 7.59 1.65 -2.74
C ARG A 30 6.12 2.02 -2.87
N LEU A 31 5.32 1.69 -1.86
CA LEU A 31 3.93 2.13 -1.79
C LEU A 31 3.88 3.59 -1.33
N GLU A 32 3.41 4.48 -2.21
CA GLU A 32 3.35 5.92 -1.95
C GLU A 32 2.07 6.32 -1.19
N LYS A 33 0.90 5.88 -1.67
CA LYS A 33 -0.38 6.09 -1.00
C LYS A 33 -1.39 5.03 -1.40
N ILE A 34 -2.32 4.72 -0.50
CA ILE A 34 -3.52 3.95 -0.80
C ILE A 34 -4.67 4.94 -0.82
N VAL A 35 -5.30 5.14 -1.99
CA VAL A 35 -6.51 5.96 -2.11
C VAL A 35 -7.70 5.03 -2.02
N ILE A 36 -8.46 5.13 -0.93
CA ILE A 36 -9.75 4.45 -0.79
C ILE A 36 -10.82 5.45 -1.21
N ASN A 37 -11.38 5.25 -2.39
CA ASN A 37 -12.55 5.99 -2.84
C ASN A 37 -13.79 5.16 -2.53
N MET A 38 -14.71 5.71 -1.75
CA MET A 38 -16.03 5.14 -1.53
C MET A 38 -17.04 6.02 -2.27
N GLY A 39 -17.62 5.48 -3.35
CA GLY A 39 -18.69 6.15 -4.09
C GLY A 39 -19.99 6.13 -3.31
N VAL A 40 -20.26 7.15 -2.51
CA VAL A 40 -21.50 7.30 -1.73
C VAL A 40 -22.64 7.86 -2.62
N GLY A 41 -22.85 7.26 -3.80
CA GLY A 41 -23.90 7.68 -4.72
C GLY A 41 -25.31 7.31 -4.25
N GLU A 42 -25.44 6.16 -3.59
CA GLU A 42 -26.72 5.63 -3.08
C GLU A 42 -26.88 5.78 -1.56
N ALA A 43 -25.77 5.85 -0.82
CA ALA A 43 -25.77 6.00 0.65
C ALA A 43 -26.11 7.41 1.17
N SER A 44 -26.38 8.38 0.27
CA SER A 44 -27.02 9.65 0.66
C SER A 44 -28.53 9.52 0.90
N ARG A 45 -29.20 8.45 0.42
CA ARG A 45 -30.66 8.28 0.59
C ARG A 45 -31.04 7.47 1.82
N ASP A 46 -30.13 6.65 2.36
CA ASP A 46 -30.38 5.83 3.55
C ASP A 46 -29.25 6.01 4.58
N ALA A 47 -29.50 6.87 5.58
CA ALA A 47 -28.62 7.14 6.71
C ALA A 47 -28.44 5.94 7.68
N LYS A 48 -28.92 4.74 7.33
CA LYS A 48 -28.87 3.53 8.16
C LYS A 48 -27.71 2.58 7.84
N VAL A 49 -26.89 2.88 6.83
CA VAL A 49 -25.79 1.99 6.39
C VAL A 49 -24.41 2.49 6.89
N LEU A 50 -24.40 3.48 7.79
CA LEU A 50 -23.17 4.17 8.24
C LEU A 50 -22.67 3.73 9.63
N GLU A 51 -23.21 2.65 10.20
CA GLU A 51 -22.64 1.97 11.40
C GLU A 51 -21.61 0.89 11.03
#